data_AF-A0A0A3XRD6-F1
#
_entry.id   AF-A0A0A3XRD6-F1
#
_cell.length_a   1.000
_cell.length_b   1.000
_cell.length_c   1.000
_cell.angle_alpha   90.00
_cell.angle_beta   90.00
_cell.angle_gamma   90.00
#
_symmetry.space_group_name_H-M   'P 1'
#
loop_
_entity.id
_entity.type
_entity.pdbx_description
1 polymer ?
#
loop_
_entity_poly.entity_id
_entity_poly.type
_entity_poly.pdbx_seq_one_letter_code
_entity_poly.pdbx_strand_id
1 'polypeptide(L)'
;MTYDRTKALAYARKYWTKSCSDGYIGVREATPYVKVPNGTIFVRTDTNETARRPDGMEIDNVDDCAHFLSCCLGHEANEAGGGLPIRRDFPSAIYGVISARRLFSTLTEDGLIETILEKANHTQTANKLSQLAAGDLIFYWDPSANAYGHSAMYLADAKKRIACHTRCRCDQTNETGQEWDSVAITNVSYTLARVRDTAPLVA
;
A
#
# COMPACT_ATOMS: atom_id res chain seq x y z
N MET A 1 -11.05 4.46 17.95
CA MET A 1 -10.49 5.44 17.00
C MET A 1 -11.26 5.33 15.70
N THR A 2 -11.46 6.45 15.01
CA THR A 2 -12.22 6.49 13.74
C THR A 2 -11.25 6.68 12.58
N TYR A 3 -11.40 5.90 11.51
CA TYR A 3 -10.61 5.99 10.30
C TYR A 3 -10.94 7.28 9.54
N ASP A 4 -9.96 8.15 9.34
CA ASP A 4 -10.07 9.35 8.52
C ASP A 4 -9.69 9.03 7.06
N ARG A 5 -10.68 8.56 6.31
CA ARG A 5 -10.54 8.19 4.90
C ARG A 5 -10.02 9.34 4.03
N THR A 6 -10.42 10.58 4.34
CA THR A 6 -9.97 11.76 3.60
C THR A 6 -8.48 11.99 3.80
N LYS A 7 -7.99 11.90 5.05
CA LYS A 7 -6.56 12.03 5.33
C LYS A 7 -5.75 10.87 4.75
N ALA A 8 -6.26 9.65 4.78
CA ALA A 8 -5.59 8.50 4.17
C ALA A 8 -5.36 8.72 2.66
N LEU A 9 -6.40 9.18 1.95
CA LEU A 9 -6.31 9.52 0.53
C LEU A 9 -5.38 10.71 0.26
N ALA A 10 -5.41 11.74 1.11
CA ALA A 10 -4.52 12.89 1.00
C ALA A 10 -3.05 12.49 1.20
N TYR A 11 -2.78 11.65 2.19
CA TYR A 11 -1.45 11.10 2.46
C TYR A 11 -0.98 10.28 1.26
N ALA A 12 -1.81 9.36 0.75
CA ALA A 12 -1.47 8.55 -0.41
C ALA A 12 -1.08 9.42 -1.63
N ARG A 13 -1.87 10.46 -1.94
CA ARG A 13 -1.59 11.39 -3.04
C ARG A 13 -0.35 12.26 -2.82
N LYS A 14 0.01 12.55 -1.57
CA LYS A 14 1.20 13.34 -1.24
C LYS A 14 2.48 12.52 -1.36
N TYR A 15 2.43 11.24 -0.99
CA TYR A 15 3.59 10.39 -0.84
C TYR A 15 3.77 9.32 -1.92
N TRP A 16 2.82 9.12 -2.86
CA TRP A 16 2.90 8.04 -3.86
C TRP A 16 4.19 7.95 -4.69
N THR A 17 5.00 9.00 -4.78
CA THR A 17 6.30 9.05 -5.51
C THR A 17 7.48 9.39 -4.59
N LYS A 18 7.27 9.35 -3.27
CA LYS A 18 8.23 9.83 -2.26
C LYS A 18 8.28 8.86 -1.10
N SER A 19 9.40 8.81 -0.40
CA SER A 19 9.45 8.11 0.89
C SER A 19 8.38 8.66 1.84
N CYS A 20 7.78 7.78 2.65
CA CYS A 20 6.80 8.16 3.66
C CYS A 20 7.38 9.15 4.70
N SER A 21 6.49 9.77 5.49
CA SER A 21 6.84 10.78 6.50
C SER A 21 7.76 10.26 7.60
N ASP A 22 7.83 8.95 7.82
CA ASP A 22 8.74 8.33 8.79
C ASP A 22 10.22 8.33 8.34
N GLY A 23 10.48 8.61 7.05
CA GLY A 23 11.83 8.65 6.48
C GLY A 23 12.43 7.27 6.22
N TYR A 24 11.59 6.26 5.99
CA TYR A 24 12.03 4.91 5.63
C TYR A 24 11.40 4.44 4.32
N ILE A 25 12.03 3.43 3.73
CA ILE A 25 11.49 2.63 2.62
C ILE A 25 11.74 1.14 2.90
N GLY A 26 10.82 0.28 2.48
CA GLY A 26 10.95 -1.17 2.44
C GLY A 26 11.79 -1.62 1.24
N VAL A 27 12.62 -2.65 1.46
CA VAL A 27 13.51 -3.22 0.44
C VAL A 27 13.55 -4.75 0.54
N ARG A 28 13.84 -5.43 -0.57
CA ARG A 28 14.06 -6.89 -0.61
C ARG A 28 15.50 -7.25 -0.26
N GLU A 29 15.89 -6.98 0.98
CA GLU A 29 17.21 -7.33 1.53
C GLU A 29 17.09 -8.05 2.88
N ALA A 30 18.22 -8.52 3.41
CA ALA A 30 18.27 -9.17 4.73
C ALA A 30 17.78 -8.24 5.86
N THR A 31 18.08 -6.94 5.75
CA THR A 31 17.40 -5.90 6.53
C THR A 31 16.31 -5.30 5.66
N PRO A 32 15.02 -5.53 5.94
CA PRO A 32 13.95 -5.32 4.98
C PRO A 32 13.49 -3.85 4.88
N TYR A 33 14.32 -2.90 5.33
CA TYR A 33 14.06 -1.47 5.26
C TYR A 33 15.37 -0.66 5.29
N VAL A 34 15.31 0.56 4.75
CA VAL A 34 16.42 1.52 4.76
C VAL A 34 15.91 2.87 5.20
N LYS A 35 16.68 3.56 6.07
CA LYS A 35 16.44 4.96 6.41
C LYS A 35 16.92 5.85 5.28
N VAL A 36 16.08 6.77 4.84
CA VAL A 36 16.36 7.66 3.71
C VAL A 36 16.18 9.13 4.09
N PRO A 37 16.95 10.04 3.47
CA PRO A 37 16.76 11.47 3.69
C PRO A 37 15.42 11.96 3.11
N ASN A 38 14.88 13.04 3.68
CA ASN A 38 13.73 13.73 3.11
C ASN A 38 14.04 14.19 1.67
N GLY A 39 13.04 14.08 0.78
CA GLY A 39 13.20 14.34 -0.65
C GLY A 39 13.65 13.12 -1.46
N THR A 40 13.78 11.94 -0.85
CA THR A 40 13.95 10.69 -1.60
C THR A 40 12.69 10.41 -2.41
N ILE A 41 12.86 10.16 -3.71
CA ILE A 41 11.78 9.92 -4.66
C ILE A 41 11.87 8.53 -5.27
N PHE A 42 10.74 7.97 -5.67
CA PHE A 42 10.72 6.75 -6.48
C PHE A 42 10.84 7.10 -7.96
N VAL A 43 11.75 6.43 -8.65
CA VAL A 43 12.03 6.61 -10.07
C VAL A 43 11.73 5.30 -10.77
N ARG A 44 10.80 5.35 -11.74
CA ARG A 44 10.36 4.20 -12.50
C ARG A 44 11.02 4.17 -13.87
N THR A 45 11.47 3.00 -14.29
CA THR A 45 11.79 2.66 -15.69
C THR A 45 10.81 1.60 -16.18
N ASP A 46 10.89 1.20 -17.45
CA ASP A 46 9.96 0.21 -18.02
C ASP A 46 10.03 -1.15 -17.30
N THR A 47 11.20 -1.50 -16.76
CA THR A 47 11.47 -2.80 -16.14
C THR A 47 11.68 -2.74 -14.63
N ASN A 48 12.07 -1.59 -14.07
CA ASN A 48 12.48 -1.47 -12.67
C ASN A 48 11.89 -0.24 -11.97
N GLU A 49 11.92 -0.25 -10.65
CA GLU A 49 11.72 0.95 -9.82
C GLU A 49 12.83 1.02 -8.76
N THR A 50 13.44 2.19 -8.65
CA THR A 50 14.47 2.49 -7.65
C THR A 50 14.02 3.67 -6.80
N ALA A 51 14.62 3.82 -5.61
CA ALA A 51 14.50 5.05 -4.84
C ALA A 51 15.76 5.89 -5.05
N ARG A 52 15.60 7.14 -5.49
CA ARG A 52 16.71 8.08 -5.69
C ARG A 52 16.72 9.12 -4.59
N ARG A 53 17.83 9.17 -3.88
CA ARG A 53 18.11 10.14 -2.81
C ARG A 53 18.42 11.52 -3.41
N PRO A 54 18.32 12.61 -2.63
CA PRO A 54 18.68 13.96 -3.09
C PRO A 54 20.16 14.12 -3.49
N ASP A 55 21.05 13.29 -2.95
CA ASP A 55 22.48 13.24 -3.32
C ASP A 55 22.74 12.47 -4.62
N GLY A 56 21.69 11.96 -5.28
CA GLY A 56 21.76 11.22 -6.54
C GLY A 56 22.02 9.72 -6.37
N MET A 57 22.23 9.23 -5.14
CA MET A 57 22.41 7.80 -4.88
C MET A 57 21.10 7.04 -5.08
N GLU A 58 21.18 5.91 -5.79
CA GLU A 58 20.04 5.02 -6.02
C GLU A 58 20.03 3.86 -5.02
N ILE A 59 18.83 3.45 -4.64
CA ILE A 59 18.55 2.27 -3.82
C ILE A 59 17.66 1.36 -4.68
N ASP A 60 18.19 0.18 -4.96
CA ASP A 60 17.50 -0.86 -5.74
C ASP A 60 16.56 -1.71 -4.87
N ASN A 61 15.87 -2.65 -5.51
CA ASN A 61 15.07 -3.69 -4.84
C ASN A 61 13.96 -3.14 -3.92
N VAL A 62 13.40 -1.98 -4.25
CA VAL A 62 12.29 -1.36 -3.51
C VAL A 62 11.11 -2.32 -3.42
N ASP A 63 10.62 -2.53 -2.20
CA ASP A 63 9.43 -3.33 -1.88
C ASP A 63 8.68 -2.69 -0.72
N ASP A 64 8.00 -1.59 -1.06
CA ASP A 64 7.49 -0.62 -0.10
C ASP A 64 5.96 -0.57 -0.06
N CYS A 65 5.29 -1.45 -0.82
CA CYS A 65 3.84 -1.39 -1.00
C CYS A 65 3.04 -1.53 0.32
N ALA A 66 3.44 -2.44 1.22
CA ALA A 66 2.77 -2.63 2.49
C ALA A 66 3.13 -1.55 3.52
N HIS A 67 4.38 -1.07 3.49
CA HIS A 67 4.82 0.04 4.33
C HIS A 67 4.06 1.32 3.98
N PHE A 68 3.98 1.64 2.69
CA PHE A 68 3.20 2.76 2.18
C PHE A 68 1.74 2.71 2.64
N LEU A 69 1.07 1.57 2.48
CA LEU A 69 -0.31 1.43 2.96
C LEU A 69 -0.42 1.55 4.46
N SER A 70 0.54 1.00 5.21
CA SER A 70 0.56 1.17 6.66
C SER A 70 0.58 2.65 7.04
N CYS A 71 1.46 3.44 6.42
CA CYS A 71 1.54 4.89 6.64
C CYS A 71 0.25 5.61 6.22
N CYS A 72 -0.32 5.27 5.06
CA CYS A 72 -1.57 5.87 4.58
C CYS A 72 -2.74 5.62 5.54
N LEU A 73 -2.85 4.40 6.07
CA LEU A 73 -3.95 4.00 6.95
C LEU A 73 -3.74 4.47 8.39
N GLY A 74 -2.49 4.53 8.81
CA GLY A 74 -2.10 4.59 10.20
C GLY A 74 -1.97 5.98 10.81
N HIS A 75 -1.47 5.98 12.04
CA HIS A 75 -1.13 7.15 12.83
C HIS A 75 0.40 7.23 13.03
N GLU A 76 1.14 7.46 11.94
CA GLU A 76 2.57 7.72 12.00
C GLU A 76 2.83 9.05 12.76
N ALA A 77 3.94 9.13 13.50
CA ALA A 77 4.20 10.20 14.45
C ALA A 77 4.56 11.54 13.80
N ASN A 78 5.25 11.53 12.65
CA ASN A 78 5.59 12.75 11.92
C ASN A 78 4.40 13.29 11.13
N GLU A 79 3.59 12.41 10.52
CA GLU A 79 2.35 12.80 9.84
C GLU A 79 1.34 11.65 9.82
N ALA A 80 0.21 11.84 10.50
CA ALA A 80 -0.86 10.84 10.49
C ALA A 80 -1.60 10.82 9.14
N GLY A 81 -1.73 9.63 8.57
CA GLY A 81 -2.66 9.34 7.49
C GLY A 81 -4.08 9.17 8.02
N GLY A 82 -4.65 7.97 7.86
CA GLY A 82 -6.00 7.62 8.28
C GLY A 82 -6.22 7.45 9.78
N GLY A 83 -5.15 7.42 10.58
CA GLY A 83 -5.23 7.38 12.04
C GLY A 83 -5.57 6.02 12.65
N LEU A 84 -5.53 4.93 11.89
CA LEU A 84 -5.74 3.58 12.43
C LEU A 84 -4.56 3.13 13.31
N PRO A 85 -4.81 2.34 14.36
CA PRO A 85 -3.76 1.81 15.24
C PRO A 85 -3.08 0.59 14.60
N ILE A 86 -2.32 0.80 13.51
CA ILE A 86 -1.64 -0.29 12.80
C ILE A 86 -0.50 -0.87 13.67
N ARG A 87 -0.55 -2.17 13.94
CA ARG A 87 0.55 -2.89 14.60
C ARG A 87 1.83 -2.80 13.77
N ARG A 88 2.96 -2.52 14.42
CA ARG A 88 4.25 -2.32 13.75
C ARG A 88 5.09 -3.59 13.82
N ASP A 89 5.75 -3.93 12.71
CA ASP A 89 6.77 -5.00 12.69
C ASP A 89 8.02 -4.61 13.51
N PHE A 90 8.32 -3.30 13.56
CA PHE A 90 9.52 -2.75 14.19
C PHE A 90 9.16 -1.55 15.08
N PRO A 91 8.90 -1.76 16.39
CA PRO A 91 8.37 -0.72 17.27
C PRO A 91 9.20 0.58 17.34
N SER A 92 10.52 0.49 17.15
CA SER A 92 11.45 1.62 17.27
C SER A 92 12.11 2.07 15.96
N ALA A 93 11.69 1.54 14.80
CA ALA A 93 12.29 1.86 13.50
C ALA A 93 11.20 2.36 12.52
N ILE A 94 11.00 1.65 11.41
CA ILE A 94 9.99 1.96 10.39
C ILE A 94 8.57 1.86 10.95
N TYR A 95 7.66 2.71 10.47
CA TYR A 95 6.24 2.60 10.81
C TYR A 95 5.58 1.43 10.08
N GLY A 96 4.60 0.78 10.70
CA GLY A 96 3.80 -0.24 10.01
C GLY A 96 4.48 -1.59 9.73
N VAL A 97 4.09 -2.21 8.62
CA VAL A 97 4.40 -3.59 8.24
C VAL A 97 5.04 -3.63 6.85
N ILE A 98 6.08 -4.45 6.64
CA ILE A 98 6.83 -4.49 5.37
C ILE A 98 6.22 -5.42 4.32
N SER A 99 5.58 -6.52 4.74
CA SER A 99 5.07 -7.53 3.80
C SER A 99 3.58 -7.37 3.55
N ALA A 100 3.14 -7.43 2.29
CA ALA A 100 1.72 -7.40 1.93
C ALA A 100 0.93 -8.54 2.59
N ARG A 101 1.53 -9.73 2.72
CA ARG A 101 0.95 -10.87 3.47
C ARG A 101 0.76 -10.52 4.94
N ARG A 102 1.79 -9.98 5.60
CA ARG A 102 1.70 -9.61 7.02
C ARG A 102 0.73 -8.46 7.24
N LEU A 103 0.66 -7.49 6.32
CA LEU A 103 -0.30 -6.39 6.39
C LEU A 103 -1.73 -6.92 6.33
N PHE A 104 -2.05 -7.78 5.37
CA PHE A 104 -3.37 -8.41 5.28
C PHE A 104 -3.73 -9.16 6.56
N SER A 105 -2.83 -10.01 7.06
CA SER A 105 -3.04 -10.75 8.32
C SER A 105 -3.26 -9.80 9.50
N THR A 106 -2.39 -8.80 9.67
CA THR A 106 -2.47 -7.82 10.77
C THR A 106 -3.80 -7.08 10.75
N LEU A 107 -4.19 -6.50 9.61
CA LEU A 107 -5.43 -5.75 9.50
C LEU A 107 -6.67 -6.63 9.73
N THR A 108 -6.61 -7.90 9.33
CA THR A 108 -7.70 -8.87 9.54
C THR A 108 -7.81 -9.26 11.01
N GLU A 109 -6.69 -9.62 11.64
CA GLU A 109 -6.61 -10.01 13.05
C GLU A 109 -7.03 -8.87 13.97
N ASP A 110 -6.63 -7.64 13.67
CA ASP A 110 -7.01 -6.44 14.41
C ASP A 110 -8.45 -5.98 14.11
N GLY A 111 -9.16 -6.68 13.22
CA GLY A 111 -10.52 -6.35 12.82
C GLY A 111 -10.64 -4.99 12.14
N LEU A 112 -9.57 -4.50 11.51
CA LEU A 112 -9.51 -3.20 10.83
C LEU A 112 -10.03 -3.25 9.39
N ILE A 113 -10.11 -4.45 8.81
CA ILE A 113 -10.69 -4.67 7.49
C ILE A 113 -11.81 -5.73 7.51
N GLU A 114 -12.63 -5.72 6.47
CA GLU A 114 -13.61 -6.74 6.14
C GLU A 114 -13.35 -7.22 4.71
N THR A 115 -13.15 -8.54 4.53
CA THR A 115 -12.96 -9.13 3.20
C THR A 115 -14.29 -9.18 2.45
N ILE A 116 -14.35 -8.50 1.30
CA ILE A 116 -15.50 -8.50 0.39
C ILE A 116 -15.42 -9.67 -0.59
N LEU A 117 -14.21 -9.94 -1.08
CA LEU A 117 -13.92 -10.97 -2.06
C LEU A 117 -12.51 -11.48 -1.80
N GLU A 118 -12.32 -12.80 -1.71
CA GLU A 118 -11.02 -13.38 -1.41
C GLU A 118 -10.46 -14.16 -2.60
N LYS A 119 -9.20 -13.88 -2.95
CA LYS A 119 -8.37 -14.60 -3.93
C LYS A 119 -9.13 -14.96 -5.22
N ALA A 120 -9.88 -14.01 -5.74
CA ALA A 120 -10.73 -14.19 -6.91
C ALA A 120 -9.98 -13.82 -8.19
N ASN A 121 -10.41 -14.38 -9.33
CA ASN A 121 -9.81 -14.03 -10.61
C ASN A 121 -10.19 -12.61 -11.06
N HIS A 122 -9.58 -12.15 -12.15
CA HIS A 122 -9.80 -10.79 -12.70
C HIS A 122 -11.29 -10.48 -12.95
N THR A 123 -12.01 -11.35 -13.65
CA THR A 123 -13.44 -11.15 -13.98
C THR A 123 -14.32 -11.02 -12.73
N GLN A 124 -14.13 -11.91 -11.75
CA GLN A 124 -14.86 -11.86 -10.49
C GLN A 124 -14.57 -10.57 -9.72
N THR A 125 -13.31 -10.15 -9.72
CA THR A 125 -12.85 -8.92 -9.06
C THR A 125 -13.45 -7.68 -9.72
N ALA A 126 -13.41 -7.61 -11.05
CA ALA A 126 -13.98 -6.50 -11.83
C ALA A 126 -15.48 -6.32 -11.55
N ASN A 127 -16.22 -7.41 -11.37
CA ASN A 127 -17.65 -7.39 -11.06
C ASN A 127 -17.96 -6.93 -9.62
N LYS A 128 -16.99 -6.98 -8.72
CA LYS A 128 -17.15 -6.61 -7.29
C LYS A 128 -16.45 -5.31 -6.92
N LEU A 129 -15.69 -4.70 -7.84
CA LEU A 129 -14.93 -3.49 -7.57
C LEU A 129 -15.81 -2.31 -7.14
N SER A 130 -17.05 -2.21 -7.64
CA SER A 130 -18.02 -1.19 -7.25
C SER A 130 -18.48 -1.29 -5.79
N GLN A 131 -18.13 -2.37 -5.08
CA GLN A 131 -18.41 -2.52 -3.65
C GLN A 131 -17.34 -1.86 -2.77
N LEU A 132 -16.22 -1.43 -3.35
CA LEU A 132 -15.19 -0.66 -2.68
C LEU A 132 -15.48 0.84 -2.76
N ALA A 133 -15.18 1.53 -1.67
CA ALA A 133 -15.06 2.98 -1.63
C ALA A 133 -13.59 3.41 -1.80
N ALA A 134 -13.37 4.69 -2.08
CA ALA A 134 -12.03 5.25 -2.05
C ALA A 134 -11.40 5.02 -0.66
N GLY A 135 -10.14 4.62 -0.59
CA GLY A 135 -9.46 4.31 0.65
C GLY A 135 -9.65 2.87 1.15
N ASP A 136 -10.41 2.03 0.44
CA ASP A 136 -10.42 0.59 0.64
C ASP A 136 -9.24 -0.08 -0.07
N LEU A 137 -9.01 -1.37 0.16
CA LEU A 137 -7.75 -2.04 -0.19
C LEU A 137 -7.96 -3.16 -1.22
N ILE A 138 -6.92 -3.36 -2.03
CA ILE A 138 -6.77 -4.48 -2.96
C ILE A 138 -5.45 -5.19 -2.63
N PHE A 139 -5.52 -6.47 -2.34
CA PHE A 139 -4.35 -7.33 -2.15
C PHE A 139 -4.19 -8.29 -3.33
N TYR A 140 -2.97 -8.43 -3.81
CA TYR A 140 -2.62 -9.21 -4.99
C TYR A 140 -2.01 -10.53 -4.55
N TRP A 141 -2.76 -11.60 -4.77
CA TRP A 141 -2.39 -12.96 -4.43
C TRP A 141 -1.67 -13.62 -5.59
N ASP A 142 -0.47 -14.13 -5.34
CA ASP A 142 0.27 -15.00 -6.24
C ASP A 142 0.03 -16.47 -5.84
N PRO A 143 -0.73 -17.24 -6.64
CA PRO A 143 -0.97 -18.66 -6.37
C PRO A 143 0.31 -19.50 -6.37
N SER A 144 1.34 -19.09 -7.11
CA SER A 144 2.59 -19.84 -7.26
C SER A 144 3.44 -19.73 -5.99
N ALA A 145 3.48 -18.54 -5.39
CA ALA A 145 4.15 -18.28 -4.12
C ALA A 145 3.28 -18.60 -2.89
N ASN A 146 1.99 -18.89 -3.10
CA ASN A 146 0.98 -19.07 -2.04
C ASN A 146 1.02 -17.91 -1.02
N ALA A 147 1.10 -16.67 -1.54
CA ALA A 147 1.26 -15.47 -0.72
C ALA A 147 0.69 -14.21 -1.41
N TYR A 148 0.37 -13.19 -0.60
CA TYR A 148 0.16 -11.85 -1.12
C TYR A 148 1.50 -11.20 -1.46
N GLY A 149 1.70 -10.88 -2.74
CA GLY A 149 2.94 -10.28 -3.25
C GLY A 149 2.86 -8.76 -3.42
N HIS A 150 1.67 -8.17 -3.39
CA HIS A 150 1.49 -6.72 -3.49
C HIS A 150 0.20 -6.26 -2.82
N SER A 151 0.11 -4.97 -2.52
CA SER A 151 -1.07 -4.34 -1.93
C SER A 151 -1.21 -2.90 -2.38
N ALA A 152 -2.45 -2.45 -2.62
CA ALA A 152 -2.74 -1.09 -3.04
C ALA A 152 -4.03 -0.55 -2.42
N MET A 153 -4.14 0.78 -2.37
CA MET A 153 -5.34 1.50 -1.97
C MET A 153 -6.17 1.83 -3.21
N TYR A 154 -7.46 1.51 -3.19
CA TYR A 154 -8.39 1.87 -4.25
C TYR A 154 -8.76 3.35 -4.17
N LEU A 155 -8.66 4.08 -5.28
CA LEU A 155 -8.99 5.51 -5.33
C LEU A 155 -10.43 5.78 -5.79
N ALA A 156 -11.14 4.74 -6.25
CA ALA A 156 -12.54 4.77 -6.67
C ALA A 156 -12.89 5.90 -7.67
N ASP A 157 -11.96 6.21 -8.56
CA ASP A 157 -12.20 7.15 -9.65
C ASP A 157 -12.77 6.45 -10.89
N ALA A 158 -13.17 7.23 -11.91
CA ALA A 158 -13.76 6.68 -13.14
C ALA A 158 -12.84 5.71 -13.88
N LYS A 159 -11.52 5.82 -13.69
CA LYS A 159 -10.51 4.96 -14.29
C LYS A 159 -10.15 3.75 -13.42
N LYS A 160 -10.77 3.61 -12.23
CA LYS A 160 -10.51 2.51 -11.28
C LYS A 160 -9.03 2.46 -10.85
N ARG A 161 -8.43 3.63 -10.63
CA ARG A 161 -7.03 3.79 -10.25
C ARG A 161 -6.77 3.39 -8.80
N ILE A 162 -5.48 3.13 -8.54
CA ILE A 162 -4.96 2.75 -7.23
C ILE A 162 -3.83 3.69 -6.80
N ALA A 163 -3.56 3.73 -5.50
CA ALA A 163 -2.33 4.26 -4.94
C ALA A 163 -1.48 3.14 -4.32
N CYS A 164 -0.21 3.06 -4.71
CA CYS A 164 0.77 2.14 -4.14
C CYS A 164 2.21 2.60 -4.39
N HIS A 165 3.16 2.02 -3.66
CA HIS A 165 4.59 1.97 -4.02
C HIS A 165 4.94 0.62 -4.65
N THR A 166 6.15 0.45 -5.19
CA THR A 166 6.61 -0.72 -5.96
C THR A 166 5.93 -0.77 -7.33
N ARG A 167 6.44 0.09 -8.23
CA ARG A 167 5.80 0.64 -9.45
C ARG A 167 4.72 1.64 -9.08
N CYS A 168 5.14 2.74 -8.49
CA CYS A 168 4.33 3.82 -7.96
C CYS A 168 3.16 4.20 -8.86
N ARG A 169 1.96 4.20 -8.27
CA ARG A 169 0.69 4.54 -8.94
C ARG A 169 -0.11 5.53 -8.12
N CYS A 170 -0.87 6.40 -8.79
CA CYS A 170 -1.80 7.34 -8.17
C CYS A 170 -2.76 7.96 -9.19
N ASP A 171 -3.76 8.68 -8.71
CA ASP A 171 -4.68 9.46 -9.53
C ASP A 171 -4.15 10.85 -9.95
N GLN A 172 -2.94 11.21 -9.52
CA GLN A 172 -2.31 12.50 -9.80
C GLN A 172 -1.68 12.60 -11.20
N THR A 173 -1.52 11.49 -11.92
CA THR A 173 -1.03 11.49 -13.31
C THR A 173 -1.98 10.72 -14.23
N ASN A 174 -1.86 10.98 -15.53
CA ASN A 174 -2.59 10.27 -16.59
C ASN A 174 -1.70 9.27 -17.32
N GLU A 175 -0.58 8.87 -16.73
CA GLU A 175 0.27 7.82 -17.29
C GLU A 175 -0.51 6.51 -17.39
N THR A 176 -0.08 5.64 -18.29
CA THR A 176 -0.68 4.31 -18.45
C THR A 176 -0.33 3.41 -17.25
N GLY A 177 -1.22 2.47 -16.94
CA GLY A 177 -0.99 1.46 -15.91
C GLY A 177 -1.13 1.99 -14.48
N GLN A 178 -2.15 2.81 -14.25
CA GLN A 178 -2.51 3.36 -12.94
C GLN A 178 -3.70 2.60 -12.32
N GLU A 179 -4.35 1.75 -13.12
CA GLU A 179 -5.53 0.97 -12.80
C GLU A 179 -5.19 -0.24 -11.92
N TRP A 180 -6.17 -0.71 -11.15
CA TRP A 180 -6.03 -1.86 -10.25
C TRP A 180 -5.50 -3.14 -10.91
N ASP A 181 -5.79 -3.38 -12.18
CA ASP A 181 -5.40 -4.57 -12.94
C ASP A 181 -4.12 -4.39 -13.78
N SER A 182 -3.47 -3.23 -13.67
CA SER A 182 -2.22 -2.93 -14.38
C SER A 182 -0.95 -3.43 -13.67
N VAL A 183 -1.10 -4.10 -12.53
CA VAL A 183 0.02 -4.68 -11.80
C VAL A 183 0.46 -5.95 -12.53
N ALA A 184 1.68 -5.93 -13.08
CA ALA A 184 2.23 -6.99 -13.92
C ALA A 184 2.60 -8.27 -13.11
N ILE A 185 1.61 -8.90 -12.49
CA ILE A 185 1.73 -10.20 -11.85
C ILE A 185 0.97 -11.21 -12.72
N THR A 186 1.70 -12.16 -13.30
CA THR A 186 1.11 -13.25 -14.10
C THR A 186 0.30 -14.18 -13.20
N ASN A 187 -0.89 -14.61 -13.66
CA ASN A 187 -1.78 -15.50 -12.90
C ASN A 187 -2.21 -14.98 -11.52
N VAL A 188 -2.32 -13.65 -11.39
CA VAL A 188 -2.72 -13.02 -10.13
C VAL A 188 -4.20 -13.21 -9.83
N SER A 189 -4.50 -13.42 -8.56
CA SER A 189 -5.86 -13.31 -8.01
C SER A 189 -5.92 -12.13 -7.03
N TYR A 190 -7.11 -11.63 -6.75
CA TYR A 190 -7.28 -10.39 -5.99
C TYR A 190 -8.14 -10.64 -4.76
N THR A 191 -7.79 -9.97 -3.67
CA THR A 191 -8.64 -9.86 -2.49
C THR A 191 -9.06 -8.42 -2.32
N LEU A 192 -10.37 -8.19 -2.31
CA LEU A 192 -10.98 -6.87 -2.07
C LEU A 192 -11.32 -6.77 -0.59
N ALA A 193 -10.85 -5.73 0.08
CA ALA A 193 -11.05 -5.54 1.51
C ALA A 193 -11.50 -4.12 1.82
N ARG A 194 -12.62 -4.01 2.54
CA ARG A 194 -13.13 -2.73 3.06
C ARG A 194 -12.39 -2.35 4.32
N VAL A 195 -11.93 -1.10 4.43
CA VAL A 195 -11.39 -0.59 5.69
C VAL A 195 -12.56 -0.17 6.57
N ARG A 196 -12.57 -0.64 7.83
CA ARG A 196 -13.63 -0.31 8.78
C ARG A 196 -13.46 1.12 9.27
N ASP A 197 -14.57 1.86 9.32
CA ASP A 197 -14.55 3.26 9.76
C ASP A 197 -14.27 3.41 11.26
N THR A 198 -14.47 2.34 12.04
CA THR A 198 -14.13 2.27 13.47
C THR A 198 -13.24 1.08 13.74
N ALA A 199 -12.08 1.32 14.34
CA ALA A 199 -11.30 0.25 14.93
C ALA A 199 -12.11 -0.39 16.08
N PRO A 200 -12.10 -1.73 16.23
CA PRO A 200 -12.68 -2.37 17.40
C PRO A 200 -12.12 -1.72 18.67
N LEU A 201 -12.97 -1.52 19.68
CA LEU A 201 -12.48 -1.19 21.02
C LEU A 201 -11.66 -2.40 21.47
N VAL A 202 -10.33 -2.24 21.50
CA VAL A 202 -9.45 -3.26 22.08
C VAL A 202 -9.80 -3.33 23.56
N ALA A 203 -10.30 -4.49 24.00
CA ALA A 203 -10.62 -4.78 25.40
C ALA A 203 -9.36 -4.99 26.24
#